data_AF-A0A2S4ZCU5-F1
#
_entry.id   AF-A0A2S4ZCU5-F1
#
_cell.length_a   1.000
_cell.length_b   1.000
_cell.length_c   1.000
_cell.angle_alpha   90.00
_cell.angle_beta   90.00
_cell.angle_gamma   90.00
#
_symmetry.space_group_name_H-M   'P 1'
#
loop_
_entity.id
_entity.type
_entity.pdbx_description
1 polymer ?
#
loop_
_entity_poly.entity_id
_entity_poly.type
_entity_poly.pdbx_seq_one_letter_code
_entity_poly.pdbx_strand_id
1 'polypeptide(L)'
;MTDRLTSNEILAELRNALAEDGWLPALAKGAGPGPLSRETSLSDVREALAEYARTAALPAAVTLQLDRAAEAVADVRDLDDESAAYGMLGTALAYLVQARRASEAPTASA
;
A
#
# COMPACT_ATOMS: atom_id res chain seq x y z
N MET A 1 -22.12 -8.37 8.63
CA MET A 1 -21.81 -8.11 7.21
C MET A 1 -20.74 -7.05 7.22
N THR A 2 -19.55 -7.33 6.70
CA THR A 2 -18.59 -6.26 6.41
C THR A 2 -19.05 -5.68 5.08
N ASP A 3 -19.58 -4.46 5.08
CA ASP A 3 -19.95 -3.81 3.82
C ASP A 3 -18.73 -3.70 2.92
N ARG A 4 -18.97 -3.89 1.61
CA ARG A 4 -17.92 -3.85 0.61
C ARG A 4 -17.48 -2.39 0.45
N LEU A 5 -16.19 -2.13 0.64
CA LEU A 5 -15.61 -0.79 0.47
C LEU A 5 -15.80 -0.30 -0.97
N THR A 6 -16.11 0.99 -1.10
CA THR A 6 -16.10 1.76 -2.36
C THR A 6 -14.66 2.06 -2.81
N SER A 7 -14.48 2.46 -4.08
CA SER A 7 -13.17 2.88 -4.61
C SER A 7 -12.53 3.98 -3.75
N ASN A 8 -13.32 4.97 -3.32
CA ASN A 8 -12.82 6.08 -2.50
C ASN A 8 -12.38 5.63 -1.10
N GLU A 9 -13.11 4.69 -0.49
CA GLU A 9 -12.71 4.11 0.79
C GLU A 9 -11.45 3.26 0.66
N ILE A 10 -11.33 2.49 -0.43
CA ILE A 10 -10.09 1.75 -0.71
C ILE A 10 -8.90 2.70 -0.84
N LEU A 11 -9.06 3.80 -1.59
CA LEU A 11 -8.02 4.82 -1.71
C LEU A 11 -7.69 5.46 -0.37
N ALA A 12 -8.69 5.74 0.46
CA ALA A 12 -8.48 6.27 1.80
C ALA A 12 -7.63 5.29 2.64
N GLU A 13 -7.90 3.99 2.59
CA GLU A 13 -7.10 2.99 3.30
C GLU A 13 -5.64 2.94 2.80
N LEU A 14 -5.41 2.99 1.49
CA LEU A 14 -4.05 3.06 0.93
C LEU A 14 -3.31 4.31 1.43
N ARG A 15 -3.96 5.47 1.43
CA ARG A 15 -3.37 6.73 1.91
C ARG A 15 -3.14 6.72 3.42
N ASN A 16 -4.07 6.16 4.20
CA ASN A 16 -3.95 6.06 5.66
C ASN A 16 -2.75 5.21 6.08
N ALA A 17 -2.40 4.18 5.32
CA ALA A 17 -1.19 3.40 5.59
C ALA A 17 0.12 4.20 5.41
N LEU A 18 0.12 5.15 4.48
CA LEU A 18 1.26 6.00 4.10
C LEU A 18 1.29 7.34 4.84
N ALA A 19 0.24 7.68 5.57
CA ALA A 19 0.12 8.93 6.32
C ALA A 19 1.13 9.02 7.47
N GLU A 20 1.29 10.21 8.05
CA GLU A 20 2.23 10.47 9.16
C GLU A 20 2.07 9.51 10.35
N ASP A 21 0.82 9.21 10.71
CA ASP A 21 0.44 8.24 11.74
C ASP A 21 0.18 6.82 11.19
N GLY A 22 0.53 6.61 9.92
CA GLY A 22 0.37 5.36 9.20
C GLY A 22 1.39 4.29 9.63
N TRP A 23 1.04 3.04 9.38
CA TRP A 23 1.87 1.91 9.80
C TRP A 23 3.15 1.77 8.96
N LEU A 24 3.17 2.21 7.70
CA LEU A 24 4.35 2.09 6.84
C LEU A 24 5.49 3.01 7.28
N PRO A 25 5.28 4.34 7.47
CA PRO A 25 6.32 5.20 8.01
C PRO A 25 6.81 4.76 9.39
N ALA A 26 5.90 4.30 10.26
CA ALA A 26 6.24 3.77 11.58
C ALA A 26 7.14 2.53 11.50
N LEU A 27 6.82 1.58 10.61
CA LEU A 27 7.60 0.37 10.40
C LEU A 27 8.98 0.67 9.81
N ALA A 28 9.05 1.60 8.87
CA ALA A 28 10.30 1.99 8.22
C ALA A 28 11.20 2.88 9.11
N LYS A 29 10.74 3.28 10.31
CA LYS A 29 11.47 4.11 11.27
C LYS A 29 12.04 5.39 10.65
N GLY A 30 11.27 6.02 9.74
CA GLY A 30 11.67 7.23 9.03
C GLY A 30 12.53 7.03 7.78
N ALA A 31 12.84 5.78 7.37
CA ALA A 31 13.39 5.49 6.05
C ALA A 31 12.29 5.46 4.98
N GLY A 32 12.60 5.85 3.75
CA GLY A 32 11.65 5.89 2.61
C GLY A 32 11.20 7.31 2.24
N PRO A 33 10.11 7.47 1.47
CA PRO A 33 9.67 8.73 0.87
C PRO A 33 9.18 9.78 1.88
N GLY A 34 9.08 9.42 3.16
CA GLY A 34 8.37 10.18 4.18
C GLY A 34 6.86 9.98 4.10
N PRO A 35 6.12 10.51 5.09
CA PRO A 35 4.67 10.36 5.12
C PRO A 35 3.99 11.20 4.04
N LEU A 36 2.93 10.64 3.45
CA LEU A 36 2.11 11.34 2.47
C LEU A 36 0.89 12.01 3.12
N SER A 37 0.40 13.07 2.47
CA SER A 37 -0.91 13.64 2.80
C SER A 37 -2.04 12.64 2.51
N ARG A 38 -3.09 12.65 3.33
CA ARG A 38 -4.31 11.84 3.11
C ARG A 38 -5.11 12.28 1.88
N GLU A 39 -4.69 13.34 1.21
CA GLU A 39 -5.29 13.86 -0.03
C GLU A 39 -4.39 13.66 -1.26
N THR A 40 -3.29 12.90 -1.12
CA THR A 40 -2.32 12.71 -2.20
C THR A 40 -2.90 11.97 -3.41
N SER A 41 -2.32 12.18 -4.59
CA SER A 41 -2.80 11.56 -5.82
C SER A 41 -2.51 10.04 -5.85
N LEU A 42 -3.20 9.32 -6.74
CA LEU A 42 -2.94 7.89 -6.94
C LEU A 42 -1.50 7.63 -7.43
N SER A 43 -0.96 8.55 -8.23
CA SER A 43 0.42 8.50 -8.70
C SER A 43 1.42 8.59 -7.54
N ASP A 44 1.15 9.47 -6.57
CA ASP A 44 2.01 9.62 -5.40
C ASP A 44 1.91 8.39 -4.48
N VAL A 45 0.70 7.83 -4.32
CA VAL A 45 0.49 6.56 -3.59
C VAL A 45 1.34 5.44 -4.21
N ARG A 46 1.28 5.28 -5.53
CA ARG A 46 2.08 4.30 -6.27
C ARG A 46 3.57 4.50 -6.02
N GLU A 47 4.05 5.73 -6.16
CA GLU A 47 5.46 6.07 -6.03
C GLU A 47 5.97 5.80 -4.61
N ALA A 48 5.20 6.19 -3.60
CA ALA A 48 5.57 5.93 -2.22
C ALA A 48 5.60 4.43 -1.88
N LEU A 49 4.61 3.65 -2.35
CA LEU A 49 4.63 2.20 -2.17
C LEU A 49 5.89 1.57 -2.81
N ALA A 50 6.23 1.97 -4.03
CA ALA A 50 7.43 1.49 -4.72
C ALA A 50 8.73 1.93 -4.01
N GLU A 51 8.76 3.12 -3.42
CA GLU A 51 9.93 3.59 -2.67
C GLU A 51 10.09 2.87 -1.33
N TYR A 52 9.00 2.63 -0.61
CA TYR A 52 9.02 1.78 0.57
C TYR A 52 9.46 0.35 0.23
N ALA A 53 9.00 -0.23 -0.89
CA ALA A 53 9.44 -1.55 -1.34
C ALA A 53 10.96 -1.63 -1.57
N ARG A 54 11.61 -0.53 -1.96
CA ARG A 54 13.07 -0.44 -2.14
C ARG A 54 13.83 -0.13 -0.84
N THR A 55 13.13 0.15 0.25
CA THR A 55 13.75 0.52 1.52
C THR A 55 14.31 -0.71 2.22
N ALA A 56 15.64 -0.76 2.40
CA ALA A 56 16.34 -1.88 3.02
C ALA A 56 15.95 -2.14 4.50
N ALA A 57 15.26 -1.19 5.15
CA ALA A 57 14.79 -1.34 6.52
C ALA A 57 13.55 -2.23 6.64
N LEU A 58 12.84 -2.53 5.54
CA LEU A 58 11.63 -3.36 5.56
C LEU A 58 11.94 -4.85 5.35
N PRO A 59 11.20 -5.76 6.01
CA PRO A 59 11.32 -7.19 5.76
C PRO A 59 11.02 -7.56 4.31
N ALA A 60 11.71 -8.56 3.75
CA ALA A 60 11.55 -8.98 2.36
C ALA A 60 10.10 -9.37 1.99
N ALA A 61 9.37 -9.98 2.94
CA ALA A 61 7.96 -10.32 2.75
C ALA A 61 7.07 -9.07 2.64
N VAL A 62 7.41 -8.00 3.38
CA VAL A 62 6.71 -6.71 3.30
C VAL A 62 7.03 -6.03 1.98
N THR A 63 8.31 -5.94 1.61
CA THR A 63 8.73 -5.27 0.37
C THR A 63 8.10 -5.90 -0.87
N LEU A 64 8.04 -7.23 -0.95
CA LEU A 64 7.39 -7.94 -2.05
C LEU A 64 5.91 -7.57 -2.21
N GLN A 65 5.17 -7.46 -1.10
CA GLN A 65 3.74 -7.11 -1.19
C GLN A 65 3.53 -5.62 -1.49
N LEU A 66 4.42 -4.73 -1.03
CA LEU A 66 4.35 -3.31 -1.39
C LEU A 66 4.64 -3.08 -2.88
N ASP A 67 5.56 -3.83 -3.46
CA ASP A 67 5.86 -3.77 -4.89
C ASP A 67 4.63 -4.18 -5.72
N ARG A 68 4.00 -5.31 -5.37
CA ARG A 68 2.75 -5.75 -6.01
C ARG A 68 1.58 -4.79 -5.80
N ALA A 69 1.50 -4.15 -4.64
CA ALA A 69 0.51 -3.10 -4.41
C ALA A 69 0.76 -1.90 -5.33
N ALA A 70 2.02 -1.48 -5.50
CA ALA A 70 2.39 -0.40 -6.41
C ALA A 70 2.08 -0.75 -7.87
N GLU A 71 2.37 -1.97 -8.32
CA GLU A 71 2.00 -2.47 -9.66
C GLU A 71 0.48 -2.40 -9.87
N ALA A 72 -0.31 -2.91 -8.93
CA ALA A 72 -1.76 -2.87 -9.03
C ALA A 72 -2.32 -1.44 -9.07
N VAL A 73 -1.72 -0.50 -8.33
CA VAL A 73 -2.08 0.92 -8.40
C VAL A 73 -1.69 1.56 -9.74
N ALA A 74 -0.56 1.15 -10.33
CA ALA A 74 -0.14 1.62 -11.64
C ALA A 74 -1.17 1.24 -12.71
N ASP A 75 -1.63 -0.02 -12.69
CA ASP A 75 -2.61 -0.54 -13.64
C ASP A 75 -3.97 0.18 -13.58
N VAL A 76 -4.35 0.76 -12.43
CA VAL A 76 -5.58 1.57 -12.31
C VAL A 76 -5.56 2.78 -13.25
N ARG A 77 -4.40 3.41 -13.47
CA ARG A 77 -4.29 4.61 -14.31
C ARG A 77 -4.49 4.32 -15.80
N ASP A 78 -4.21 3.10 -16.22
CA ASP A 78 -4.28 2.68 -17.62
C ASP A 78 -5.65 2.07 -17.99
N LEU A 79 -6.59 2.06 -17.03
CA LEU A 79 -7.93 1.50 -17.21
C LEU A 79 -8.96 2.62 -17.44
N ASP A 80 -9.65 2.54 -18.58
CA ASP A 80 -10.83 3.36 -18.88
C ASP A 80 -12.12 2.80 -18.25
N ASP A 81 -12.09 1.56 -17.75
CA ASP A 81 -13.25 0.86 -17.16
C ASP A 81 -13.28 1.00 -15.62
N GLU A 82 -14.35 1.59 -15.10
CA GLU A 82 -14.52 1.85 -13.66
C GLU A 82 -14.57 0.56 -12.81
N SER A 83 -15.15 -0.52 -13.33
CA SER A 83 -15.20 -1.81 -12.62
C SER A 83 -13.83 -2.49 -12.60
N ALA A 84 -13.05 -2.40 -13.67
CA ALA A 84 -11.68 -2.89 -13.73
C ALA A 84 -10.78 -2.08 -12.78
N ALA A 85 -10.89 -0.74 -12.80
CA ALA A 85 -10.18 0.15 -11.90
C ALA A 85 -10.49 -0.18 -10.42
N TYR A 86 -11.76 -0.40 -10.09
CA TYR A 86 -12.17 -0.84 -8.76
C TYR A 86 -11.57 -2.20 -8.37
N GLY A 87 -11.53 -3.16 -9.30
CA GLY A 87 -10.89 -4.45 -9.09
C GLY A 87 -9.39 -4.32 -8.76
N MET A 88 -8.67 -3.47 -9.49
CA MET A 88 -7.25 -3.23 -9.27
C MET A 88 -6.97 -2.48 -7.96
N LEU A 89 -7.81 -1.52 -7.58
CA LEU A 89 -7.76 -0.91 -6.24
C LEU A 89 -7.97 -1.95 -5.13
N GLY A 90 -8.92 -2.86 -5.31
CA GLY A 90 -9.14 -3.98 -4.37
C GLY A 90 -7.92 -4.89 -4.25
N THR A 91 -7.27 -5.19 -5.37
CA THR A 91 -6.01 -5.96 -5.41
C THR A 91 -4.89 -5.24 -4.65
N ALA A 92 -4.71 -3.94 -4.90
CA ALA A 92 -3.70 -3.14 -4.20
C ALA A 92 -3.92 -3.16 -2.67
N LEU A 93 -5.17 -2.99 -2.23
CA LEU A 93 -5.52 -3.07 -0.81
C LEU A 93 -5.26 -4.45 -0.22
N ALA A 94 -5.57 -5.53 -0.96
CA ALA A 94 -5.30 -6.89 -0.50
C ALA A 94 -3.80 -7.11 -0.26
N TYR A 95 -2.95 -6.66 -1.18
CA TYR A 95 -1.49 -6.72 -1.00
C TYR A 95 -1.01 -5.87 0.17
N LEU A 96 -1.55 -4.66 0.36
CA LEU A 96 -1.21 -3.83 1.51
C LEU A 96 -1.59 -4.49 2.85
N VAL A 97 -2.75 -5.14 2.92
CA VAL A 97 -3.17 -5.93 4.10
C VAL A 97 -2.24 -7.11 4.34
N GLN A 98 -1.81 -7.80 3.28
CA GLN A 98 -0.83 -8.88 3.39
C GLN A 98 0.54 -8.37 3.87
N ALA A 99 0.99 -7.21 3.38
CA ALA A 99 2.21 -6.54 3.82
C ALA A 99 2.15 -6.24 5.32
N ARG A 100 1.03 -5.67 5.80
CA ARG A 100 0.81 -5.39 7.22
C ARG A 100 0.87 -6.67 8.06
N ARG A 101 0.16 -7.73 7.66
CA ARG A 101 0.20 -9.03 8.38
C ARG A 101 1.61 -9.62 8.42
N ALA A 102 2.37 -9.49 7.33
CA ALA A 102 3.76 -9.94 7.27
C ALA A 102 4.69 -9.14 8.19
N SER A 103 4.38 -7.86 8.45
CA SER A 103 5.12 -7.03 9.41
C SER A 103 4.83 -7.39 10.87
N GLU A 104 3.62 -7.89 11.16
CA GLU A 104 3.16 -8.29 12.49
C GLU A 104 3.49 -9.76 12.81
N ALA A 105 3.83 -10.56 11.79
CA ALA A 105 4.22 -11.95 11.98
C ALA A 105 5.53 -12.01 12.78
N PRO A 106 5.60 -12.83 13.85
CA PRO A 106 6.86 -13.08 14.53
C PRO A 106 7.81 -13.67 13.49
N THR A 107 8.93 -13.00 13.24
CA THR A 107 10.02 -13.57 12.46
C THR A 107 10.37 -14.89 13.15
N ALA A 108 10.08 -16.00 12.47
CA ALA A 108 10.47 -17.30 12.96
C ALA A 108 12.00 -17.26 13.07
N SER A 109 12.50 -17.16 14.30
CA SER A 109 13.91 -17.30 14.62
C SER A 109 14.39 -18.63 14.04
N ALA A 110 15.27 -18.55 13.05
CA ALA A 110 16.10 -19.67 12.62
C ALA A 110 17.41 -19.65 13.41
#